data_AF-F9VZV5-F1
#
_entry.id   AF-F9VZV5-F1
#
_cell.length_a   1.000
_cell.length_b   1.000
_cell.length_c   1.000
_cell.angle_alpha   90.00
_cell.angle_beta   90.00
_cell.angle_gamma   90.00
#
_symmetry.space_group_name_H-M   'P 1'
#
loop_
_entity.id
_entity.type
_entity.pdbx_description
1 polymer ?
#
loop_
_entity_poly.entity_id
_entity_poly.type
_entity_poly.pdbx_seq_one_letter_code
_entity_poly.pdbx_strand_id
1 'polypeptide(L)'
;MTATSEFYRTAQSRGPVDQRRVGSPETMLHNGITRLADYRPAVDRAPAALPRPSLSDREVEVLLAWLAAESKEEAAARLFISASTVSTHLARIRAKYTAVGRPAPTKTHLFARALQDGYTSLDRW
;
A
#
# COMPACT_ATOMS: atom_id res chain seq x y z
N MET A 1 -36.71 -5.04 -25.73
CA MET A 1 -37.41 -6.27 -25.30
C MET A 1 -36.96 -6.60 -23.89
N THR A 2 -37.93 -6.83 -23.03
CA THR A 2 -37.89 -6.66 -21.57
C THR A 2 -37.52 -7.96 -20.84
N ALA A 3 -36.84 -7.80 -19.69
CA ALA A 3 -36.82 -8.62 -18.46
C ALA A 3 -36.69 -10.15 -18.52
N THR A 4 -35.78 -10.69 -17.69
CA THR A 4 -35.81 -12.01 -16.99
C THR A 4 -34.56 -12.02 -16.09
N SER A 5 -34.52 -12.28 -14.78
CA SER A 5 -35.51 -12.63 -13.77
C SER A 5 -34.84 -12.51 -12.40
N GLU A 6 -35.55 -11.99 -11.40
CA GLU A 6 -35.22 -12.12 -9.98
C GLU A 6 -35.34 -13.58 -9.52
N PHE A 7 -34.53 -13.98 -8.54
CA PHE A 7 -34.87 -15.06 -7.62
C PHE A 7 -34.55 -14.63 -6.18
N TYR A 8 -35.57 -14.11 -5.51
CA TYR A 8 -35.71 -14.12 -4.07
C TYR A 8 -36.02 -15.56 -3.59
N ARG A 9 -35.36 -16.02 -2.53
CA ARG A 9 -35.84 -17.16 -1.72
C ARG A 9 -35.75 -16.84 -0.22
N THR A 10 -36.87 -16.31 0.25
CA THR A 10 -37.64 -16.68 1.45
C THR A 10 -37.01 -17.54 2.55
N ALA A 11 -37.18 -17.00 3.75
CA ALA A 11 -36.95 -17.54 5.09
C ALA A 11 -37.82 -18.75 5.49
N GLN A 12 -37.40 -19.45 6.55
CA GLN A 12 -38.25 -20.05 7.61
C GLN A 12 -37.32 -20.38 8.82
N SER A 13 -37.48 -19.87 10.05
CA SER A 13 -38.52 -20.15 11.09
C SER A 13 -38.51 -21.62 11.53
N ARG A 14 -38.49 -22.06 12.80
CA ARG A 14 -38.74 -21.50 14.16
C ARG A 14 -38.39 -22.61 15.19
N GLY A 15 -38.09 -22.25 16.43
CA GLY A 15 -38.23 -23.16 17.60
C GLY A 15 -37.74 -22.54 18.92
N PRO A 16 -38.43 -22.69 20.07
CA PRO A 16 -38.40 -21.69 21.15
C PRO A 16 -37.94 -22.18 22.55
N VAL A 17 -37.81 -21.21 23.47
CA VAL A 17 -37.86 -21.28 24.97
C VAL A 17 -36.58 -21.72 25.72
N ASP A 18 -35.94 -20.82 26.48
CA ASP A 18 -36.29 -20.59 27.89
C ASP A 18 -35.73 -19.28 28.46
N GLN A 19 -36.60 -18.63 29.23
CA GLN A 19 -36.38 -17.40 29.96
C GLN A 19 -35.86 -17.73 31.36
N ARG A 20 -34.95 -16.88 31.88
CA ARG A 20 -34.89 -16.35 33.25
C ARG A 20 -33.45 -16.27 33.74
N ARG A 21 -32.84 -15.09 33.57
CA ARG A 21 -32.24 -14.42 34.72
C ARG A 21 -32.27 -12.90 34.51
N VAL A 22 -33.14 -12.29 35.29
CA VAL A 22 -33.27 -10.85 35.48
C VAL A 22 -32.00 -10.36 36.20
N GLY A 23 -31.33 -9.36 35.61
CA GLY A 23 -30.28 -8.56 36.22
C GLY A 23 -30.47 -7.12 35.71
N SER A 24 -30.59 -6.21 36.66
CA SER A 24 -31.21 -4.88 36.59
C SER A 24 -30.59 -3.86 35.62
N PRO A 25 -31.30 -2.74 35.36
CA PRO A 25 -31.02 -1.79 34.29
C PRO A 25 -30.27 -0.57 34.81
N GLU A 26 -29.00 -0.40 34.45
CA GLU A 26 -28.31 0.90 34.55
C GLU A 26 -27.36 1.01 33.34
N THR A 27 -27.74 1.82 32.35
CA THR A 27 -27.34 3.23 32.24
C THR A 27 -26.12 3.37 31.32
N MET A 28 -26.41 3.95 30.16
CA MET A 28 -25.52 4.67 29.27
C MET A 28 -24.56 3.88 28.38
N LEU A 29 -25.03 3.74 27.13
CA LEU A 29 -24.25 4.08 25.94
C LEU A 29 -23.27 5.23 26.23
N HIS A 30 -22.02 4.90 26.54
CA HIS A 30 -20.90 5.80 26.29
C HIS A 30 -20.32 5.38 24.95
N ASN A 31 -20.57 6.22 23.92
CA ASN A 31 -19.74 6.29 22.73
C ASN A 31 -18.28 6.33 23.19
N GLY A 32 -17.60 5.19 23.10
CA GLY A 32 -16.18 5.05 23.40
C GLY A 32 -15.35 5.72 22.33
N ILE A 33 -15.41 7.05 22.25
CA ILE A 33 -14.36 7.82 21.62
C ILE A 33 -13.18 7.67 22.57
N THR A 34 -12.22 6.82 22.21
CA THR A 34 -10.92 6.73 22.87
C THR A 34 -10.43 8.14 23.15
N ARG A 35 -10.29 8.51 24.44
CA ARG A 35 -9.75 9.83 24.76
C ARG A 35 -8.32 9.86 24.24
N LEU A 36 -7.94 10.94 23.55
CA LEU A 36 -6.55 11.15 23.13
C LEU A 36 -5.58 11.09 24.33
N ALA A 37 -6.06 11.35 25.55
CA ALA A 37 -5.33 11.18 26.81
C ALA A 37 -4.94 9.71 27.12
N ASP A 38 -5.71 8.73 26.63
CA ASP A 38 -5.45 7.30 26.81
C ASP A 38 -4.57 6.72 25.67
N TYR A 39 -4.31 7.52 24.63
CA TYR A 39 -3.31 7.20 23.62
C TYR A 39 -1.92 7.34 24.25
N ARG A 40 -1.43 6.26 24.87
CA ARG A 40 0.00 6.11 25.11
C ARG A 40 0.63 5.81 23.75
N PRO A 41 1.39 6.75 23.14
CA PRO A 41 2.21 6.37 22.01
C PRO A 41 3.10 5.23 22.51
N ALA A 42 3.12 4.13 21.77
CA ALA A 42 4.08 3.07 22.00
C ALA A 42 5.45 3.77 22.02
N VAL A 43 6.11 3.71 23.18
CA VAL A 43 7.42 4.29 23.46
C VAL A 43 8.32 4.14 22.24
N ASP A 44 8.96 5.26 21.91
CA ASP A 44 9.84 5.64 20.80
C ASP A 44 10.83 4.55 20.31
N ARG A 45 10.31 3.37 19.94
CA ARG A 45 11.04 2.40 19.16
C ARG A 45 11.02 2.97 17.75
N ALA A 46 12.09 3.69 17.41
CA ALA A 46 12.38 4.04 16.03
C ALA A 46 12.05 2.80 15.18
N PRO A 47 11.16 2.92 14.19
CA PRO A 47 10.73 1.78 13.40
C PRO A 47 11.99 1.08 12.91
N ALA A 48 12.07 -0.24 13.14
CA ALA A 48 13.21 -1.02 12.68
C ALA A 48 13.44 -0.66 11.21
N ALA A 49 14.66 -0.22 10.88
CA ALA A 49 14.97 0.31 9.56
C ALA A 49 14.48 -0.70 8.52
N LEU A 50 13.55 -0.25 7.66
CA LEU A 50 12.99 -1.13 6.64
C LEU A 50 14.15 -1.65 5.78
N PRO A 51 14.17 -2.94 5.43
CA PRO A 51 15.24 -3.50 4.62
C PRO A 51 15.30 -2.77 3.27
N ARG A 52 16.48 -2.23 2.93
CA ARG A 52 16.73 -1.46 1.70
C ARG A 52 17.49 -2.35 0.71
N PRO A 53 17.05 -2.43 -0.57
CA PRO A 53 17.81 -3.16 -1.57
C PRO A 53 19.11 -2.41 -1.91
N SER A 54 20.16 -3.14 -2.28
CA SER A 54 21.36 -2.56 -2.87
C SER A 54 21.14 -2.29 -4.36
N LEU A 55 20.62 -1.10 -4.68
CA LEU A 55 20.60 -0.61 -6.07
C LEU A 55 21.99 -0.09 -6.46
N SER A 56 22.44 -0.38 -7.68
CA SER A 56 23.66 0.22 -8.22
C SER A 56 23.40 1.67 -8.63
N ASP A 57 24.47 2.46 -8.78
CA ASP A 57 24.35 3.86 -9.21
C ASP A 57 23.60 3.99 -10.53
N ARG A 58 23.88 3.12 -11.51
CA ARG A 58 23.17 3.09 -12.79
C ARG A 58 21.70 2.72 -12.64
N GLU A 59 21.35 1.84 -11.71
CA GLU A 59 19.94 1.51 -11.44
C GLU A 59 19.20 2.68 -10.79
N VAL A 60 19.85 3.41 -9.88
CA VAL A 60 19.28 4.63 -9.28
C VAL A 60 19.08 5.70 -10.35
N GLU A 61 20.07 5.92 -11.22
CA GLU A 61 19.97 6.88 -12.33
C GLU A 61 18.80 6.54 -13.27
N VAL A 62 18.68 5.27 -13.69
CA VAL A 62 17.56 4.82 -14.53
C VAL A 62 16.22 4.93 -13.81
N LEU A 63 16.17 4.63 -12.51
CA LEU A 63 14.96 4.78 -11.70
C LEU A 63 14.48 6.24 -11.70
N LEU A 64 15.37 7.19 -11.40
CA LEU A 64 15.04 8.60 -11.30
C LEU A 64 14.65 9.19 -12.67
N ALA A 65 15.38 8.84 -13.73
CA ALA A 65 15.04 9.27 -15.08
C ALA A 65 13.66 8.74 -15.53
N TRP A 66 13.36 7.47 -15.23
CA TRP A 66 12.05 6.88 -15.52
C TRP A 66 10.92 7.54 -14.72
N LEU A 67 11.16 7.85 -13.44
CA LEU A 67 10.18 8.56 -12.63
C LEU A 67 9.83 9.92 -13.25
N ALA A 68 10.81 10.63 -13.82
CA ALA A 68 10.71 11.99 -14.39
C ALA A 68 10.21 12.07 -15.84
N ALA A 69 9.86 10.94 -16.44
CA ALA A 69 9.45 10.83 -17.83
C ALA A 69 8.04 10.21 -17.95
N GLU A 70 7.25 10.64 -18.92
CA GLU A 70 5.92 10.07 -19.18
C GLU A 70 5.99 8.71 -19.89
N SER A 71 7.10 8.46 -20.60
CA SER A 71 7.31 7.24 -21.41
C SER A 71 8.73 6.68 -21.27
N LYS A 72 8.89 5.39 -21.57
CA LYS A 72 10.21 4.73 -21.43
C LYS A 72 11.16 5.24 -22.49
N GLU A 73 10.61 5.64 -23.63
CA GLU A 73 11.27 6.26 -24.76
C GLU A 73 11.87 7.60 -24.34
N GLU A 74 11.12 8.43 -23.61
CA GLU A 74 11.62 9.69 -23.07
C GLU A 74 12.73 9.48 -22.02
N ALA A 75 12.54 8.54 -21.08
CA ALA A 75 13.58 8.20 -20.10
C ALA A 75 14.86 7.68 -20.79
N ALA A 76 14.69 6.86 -21.83
CA ALA A 76 15.79 6.29 -22.61
C ALA A 76 16.56 7.37 -23.38
N ALA A 77 15.85 8.33 -23.98
CA ALA A 77 16.45 9.46 -24.67
C ALA A 77 17.32 10.31 -23.74
N ARG A 78 16.85 10.60 -22.52
CA ARG A 78 17.61 11.36 -21.51
C ARG A 78 18.90 10.65 -21.07
N LEU A 79 18.90 9.31 -21.09
CA LEU A 79 20.02 8.48 -20.64
C LEU A 79 20.87 7.90 -21.77
N PHE A 80 20.59 8.26 -23.03
CA PHE A 80 21.25 7.77 -24.23
C PHE A 80 21.31 6.23 -24.32
N ILE A 81 20.20 5.57 -23.98
CA ILE A 81 20.03 4.11 -24.08
C ILE A 81 18.74 3.77 -24.83
N SER A 82 18.43 2.48 -25.01
CA SER A 82 17.14 2.04 -25.57
C SER A 82 16.04 1.91 -24.50
N ALA A 83 14.77 2.04 -24.92
CA ALA A 83 13.61 1.78 -24.05
C ALA A 83 13.55 0.32 -23.55
N SER A 84 14.09 -0.64 -24.31
CA SER A 84 14.27 -2.03 -23.88
C SER A 84 15.30 -2.17 -22.76
N THR A 85 16.37 -1.37 -22.79
CA THR A 85 17.37 -1.32 -21.73
C THR A 85 16.77 -0.71 -20.46
N VAL A 86 16.00 0.37 -20.56
CA VAL A 86 15.22 0.93 -19.42
C VAL A 86 14.31 -0.15 -18.82
N SER A 87 13.55 -0.87 -19.65
CA SER A 87 12.67 -1.96 -19.19
C SER A 87 13.43 -3.04 -18.42
N THR A 88 14.62 -3.41 -18.91
CA THR A 88 15.49 -4.40 -18.26
C THR A 88 15.97 -3.93 -16.90
N HIS A 89 16.41 -2.66 -16.78
CA HIS A 89 16.79 -2.07 -15.49
C HIS A 89 15.60 -2.03 -14.53
N LEU A 90 14.41 -1.61 -14.97
CA LEU A 90 13.22 -1.58 -14.13
C LEU A 90 12.82 -2.97 -13.62
N ALA A 91 12.96 -4.01 -14.45
CA ALA A 91 12.73 -5.39 -14.03
C ALA A 91 13.72 -5.82 -12.91
N ARG A 92 15.01 -5.48 -13.06
CA ARG A 92 16.03 -5.77 -12.04
C ARG A 92 15.79 -5.02 -10.73
N ILE A 93 15.47 -3.73 -10.81
CA ILE A 93 15.14 -2.91 -9.64
C ILE A 93 13.94 -3.51 -8.89
N ARG A 94 12.87 -3.88 -9.60
CA ARG A 94 11.71 -4.54 -9.00
C ARG A 94 12.07 -5.86 -8.34
N ALA A 95 12.89 -6.68 -8.99
CA ALA A 95 13.36 -7.94 -8.41
C ALA A 95 14.14 -7.71 -7.11
N LYS A 96 15.03 -6.71 -7.07
CA LYS A 96 15.77 -6.34 -5.84
C LYS A 96 14.84 -5.89 -4.71
N TYR A 97 13.83 -5.08 -5.01
CA TYR A 97 12.80 -4.68 -4.04
C TYR A 97 11.97 -5.86 -3.53
N THR A 98 11.57 -6.78 -4.41
CA THR A 98 10.87 -8.01 -4.03
C THR A 98 11.74 -8.91 -3.15
N ALA A 99 13.04 -9.03 -3.44
CA ALA A 99 13.97 -9.85 -2.67
C ALA A 99 14.12 -9.39 -1.21
N VAL A 100 13.92 -8.10 -0.93
CA VAL A 100 13.91 -7.54 0.44
C VAL A 100 12.50 -7.44 1.05
N GLY A 101 11.49 -8.07 0.42
CA GLY A 101 10.12 -8.11 0.94
C GLY A 101 9.33 -6.81 0.74
N ARG A 102 9.78 -5.92 -0.15
CA ARG A 102 9.16 -4.59 -0.38
C ARG A 102 8.79 -4.40 -1.86
N PRO A 103 7.87 -5.22 -2.43
CA PRO A 103 7.57 -5.20 -3.86
C PRO A 103 7.12 -3.82 -4.34
N ALA A 104 7.47 -3.50 -5.59
CA ALA A 104 7.14 -2.23 -6.25
C ALA A 104 6.70 -2.42 -7.72
N PRO A 105 5.53 -3.00 -7.97
CA PRO A 105 5.13 -3.40 -9.33
C PRO A 105 4.84 -2.22 -10.26
N THR A 106 4.37 -1.08 -9.74
CA THR A 106 3.98 0.08 -10.54
C THR A 106 5.00 1.23 -10.42
N LYS A 107 4.90 2.22 -11.33
CA LYS A 107 5.71 3.44 -11.29
C LYS A 107 5.52 4.19 -9.96
N THR A 108 4.29 4.31 -9.49
CA THR A 108 3.95 4.92 -8.19
C THR A 108 4.55 4.16 -7.01
N HIS A 109 4.53 2.83 -7.02
CA HIS A 109 5.19 2.07 -5.95
C HIS A 109 6.71 2.30 -5.95
N LEU A 110 7.34 2.33 -7.12
CA LEU A 110 8.76 2.65 -7.24
C LEU A 110 9.08 4.06 -6.73
N PHE A 111 8.21 5.03 -7.00
CA PHE A 111 8.33 6.39 -6.45
C PHE A 111 8.28 6.39 -4.93
N ALA A 112 7.28 5.72 -4.33
CA ALA A 112 7.16 5.60 -2.89
C ALA A 112 8.39 4.93 -2.25
N ARG A 113 8.96 3.91 -2.91
CA ARG A 113 10.22 3.30 -2.45
C ARG A 113 11.41 4.23 -2.58
N ALA A 114 11.52 4.99 -3.67
CA ALA A 114 12.57 5.97 -3.86
C ALA A 114 12.56 7.06 -2.78
N LEU A 115 11.38 7.50 -2.36
CA LEU A 115 11.22 8.44 -1.24
C LEU A 115 11.63 7.80 0.10
N GLN A 116 11.11 6.61 0.40
CA GLN A 116 11.43 5.89 1.65
C GLN A 116 12.93 5.59 1.79
N ASP A 117 13.58 5.30 0.66
CA ASP A 117 14.99 4.94 0.61
C ASP A 117 15.87 6.16 0.31
N GLY A 118 15.34 7.38 0.32
CA GLY A 118 16.14 8.61 0.18
C GLY A 118 16.85 8.79 -1.16
N TYR A 119 16.41 8.09 -2.21
CA TYR A 119 16.91 8.31 -3.58
C TYR A 119 16.34 9.59 -4.20
N THR A 120 15.20 10.07 -3.69
CA THR A 120 14.61 11.35 -4.04
C THR A 120 13.84 11.95 -2.86
N SER A 121 13.47 13.21 -2.99
CA SER A 121 12.57 13.95 -2.09
C SER A 121 11.44 14.58 -2.91
N LEU A 122 10.35 15.01 -2.25
CA LEU A 122 9.17 15.57 -2.94
C LEU A 122 9.43 16.95 -3.55
N ASP A 123 10.33 17.75 -2.99
CA ASP A 123 10.68 19.09 -3.50
C ASP A 123 11.35 19.08 -4.89
N ARG A 124 11.75 17.92 -5.39
CA ARG A 124 12.35 17.75 -6.72
C ARG A 124 11.34 17.47 -7.84
N TRP A 125 10.05 17.38 -7.54
CA TRP A 125 8.98 16.94 -8.46
C TRP A 125 7.87 17.97 -8.52
#